data_AF-A0A239EFY0-F1
#
_entry.id   AF-A0A239EFY0-F1
#
_cell.length_a   1.000
_cell.length_b   1.000
_cell.length_c   1.000
_cell.angle_alpha   90.00
_cell.angle_beta   90.00
_cell.angle_gamma   90.00
#
_symmetry.space_group_name_H-M   'P 1'
#
loop_
_entity.id
_entity.type
_entity.pdbx_description
1 polymer ?
#
loop_
_entity_poly.entity_id
_entity_poly.type
_entity_poly.pdbx_seq_one_letter_code
_entity_poly.pdbx_strand_id
1 'polypeptide(L)'
;MPWLEIEDRDELKRNLTFLFFSNNSRDRIKVPIVNRGTEPVTLKSWMAISRNNEELAVVPASCRSRTLKPGESCSFHVKKLRNARLTGGLYMWYFDSDFLGSSLYFSIDRFSNDNVVGSLYNH
;
A
#
# COMPACT_ATOMS: atom_id res chain seq x y z
N MET A 1 -4.22 -9.75 19.19
CA MET A 1 -3.07 -9.38 18.34
C MET A 1 -3.54 -8.45 17.22
N PRO A 2 -2.90 -7.27 17.07
CA PRO A 2 -3.16 -6.36 15.95
C PRO A 2 -2.60 -6.94 14.65
N TRP A 3 -3.40 -6.85 13.58
CA TRP A 3 -3.08 -7.39 12.26
C TRP A 3 -3.80 -6.57 11.19
N LEU A 4 -3.04 -5.91 10.32
CA LEU A 4 -3.57 -5.21 9.17
C LEU A 4 -3.40 -6.09 7.92
N GLU A 5 -4.18 -5.81 6.89
CA GLU A 5 -4.07 -6.51 5.61
C GLU A 5 -4.57 -5.62 4.47
N ILE A 6 -4.03 -5.78 3.26
CA ILE A 6 -4.64 -5.22 2.06
C ILE A 6 -5.87 -6.04 1.70
N GLU A 7 -7.00 -5.36 1.54
CA GLU A 7 -8.23 -5.96 1.00
C GLU A 7 -8.13 -6.08 -0.53
N ASP A 8 -8.76 -7.11 -1.11
CA ASP A 8 -8.86 -7.31 -2.57
C ASP A 8 -7.52 -7.23 -3.33
N ARG A 9 -6.54 -8.01 -2.89
CA ARG A 9 -5.16 -8.06 -3.45
C ARG A 9 -5.14 -8.21 -4.98
N ASP A 10 -6.04 -9.01 -5.55
CA ASP A 10 -6.14 -9.23 -7.00
C ASP A 10 -6.65 -8.01 -7.77
N GLU A 11 -7.59 -7.27 -7.20
CA GLU A 11 -8.06 -6.03 -7.80
C GLU A 11 -6.98 -4.95 -7.74
N LEU A 12 -6.33 -4.83 -6.58
CA LEU A 12 -5.22 -3.90 -6.43
C LEU A 12 -4.11 -4.20 -7.45
N LYS A 13 -3.77 -5.48 -7.65
CA LYS A 13 -2.83 -5.93 -8.68
C LYS A 13 -3.22 -5.42 -10.07
N ARG A 14 -4.47 -5.67 -10.50
CA ARG A 14 -4.96 -5.21 -11.82
C ARG A 14 -4.87 -3.69 -11.98
N ASN A 15 -5.29 -2.97 -10.95
CA ASN A 15 -5.31 -1.51 -10.93
C ASN A 15 -3.89 -0.91 -10.98
N LEU A 16 -2.95 -1.53 -10.28
CA LEU A 16 -1.55 -1.12 -10.35
C LEU A 16 -0.94 -1.43 -11.71
N THR A 17 -1.22 -2.59 -12.31
CA THR A 17 -0.82 -2.90 -13.68
C THR A 17 -1.31 -1.83 -14.66
N PHE A 18 -2.55 -1.37 -14.52
CA PHE A 18 -3.08 -0.24 -15.32
C PHE A 18 -2.25 1.04 -15.16
N LEU A 19 -1.81 1.37 -13.94
CA LEU A 19 -0.94 2.53 -13.68
C LEU A 19 0.41 2.47 -14.45
N PHE A 20 0.97 1.28 -14.72
CA PHE A 20 2.20 1.15 -15.52
C PHE A 20 2.01 1.69 -16.94
N PHE A 21 0.86 1.34 -17.55
CA PHE A 21 0.54 1.68 -18.92
C PHE A 21 -0.15 3.04 -19.07
N SER A 22 -0.66 3.60 -17.97
CA SER A 22 -1.24 4.93 -17.99
C SER A 22 -0.17 6.01 -18.22
N ASN A 23 -0.47 6.88 -19.19
CA ASN A 23 0.24 8.14 -19.42
C ASN A 23 -0.32 9.30 -18.57
N ASN A 24 -1.40 9.06 -17.82
CA ASN A 24 -2.03 10.08 -17.00
C ASN A 24 -1.49 10.04 -15.56
N SER A 25 -0.58 10.97 -15.25
CA SER A 25 -0.03 11.16 -13.89
C SER A 25 -1.07 11.57 -12.82
N ARG A 26 -2.33 11.83 -13.21
CA ARG A 26 -3.43 12.10 -12.27
C ARG A 26 -4.13 10.84 -11.78
N ASP A 27 -3.89 9.69 -12.41
CA ASP A 27 -4.53 8.44 -12.02
C ASP A 27 -4.08 8.06 -10.61
N ARG A 28 -5.06 7.68 -9.80
CA ARG A 28 -4.86 7.26 -8.41
C ARG A 28 -5.47 5.88 -8.26
N ILE A 29 -4.71 4.97 -7.66
CA ILE A 29 -5.22 3.66 -7.29
C ILE A 29 -5.52 3.66 -5.82
N LYS A 30 -6.75 3.27 -5.49
CA LYS A 30 -7.19 3.06 -4.12
C LYS A 30 -6.57 1.77 -3.60
N VAL A 31 -5.93 1.85 -2.45
CA VAL A 31 -5.38 0.71 -1.73
C VAL A 31 -6.21 0.55 -0.45
N PRO A 32 -7.17 -0.39 -0.43
CA PRO A 32 -7.95 -0.65 0.77
C PRO A 32 -7.12 -1.49 1.75
N ILE A 33 -7.25 -1.18 3.03
CA ILE A 33 -6.65 -1.93 4.13
C ILE A 33 -7.72 -2.20 5.18
N VAL A 34 -7.59 -3.34 5.84
CA VAL A 34 -8.51 -3.81 6.87
C VAL A 34 -7.74 -4.25 8.11
N ASN A 35 -8.23 -3.91 9.29
CA ASN A 35 -7.75 -4.49 10.54
C ASN A 35 -8.42 -5.85 10.75
N ARG A 36 -7.71 -6.92 10.39
CA ARG A 36 -8.13 -8.32 10.57
C ARG A 36 -7.70 -8.88 11.93
N GLY A 37 -7.02 -8.07 12.75
CA GLY A 37 -6.63 -8.42 14.11
C GLY A 37 -7.77 -8.32 15.12
N THR A 38 -7.46 -8.61 16.37
CA THR A 38 -8.43 -8.58 17.48
C THR A 38 -8.32 -7.31 18.33
N GLU A 39 -7.37 -6.43 18.03
CA GLU A 39 -7.09 -5.20 18.76
C GLU A 39 -7.13 -3.99 17.81
N PRO A 40 -7.46 -2.79 18.31
CA PRO A 40 -7.44 -1.58 17.50
C PRO A 40 -6.00 -1.22 17.06
N VAL A 41 -5.87 -0.57 15.91
CA VAL A 41 -4.57 -0.11 15.38
C VAL A 41 -4.67 1.34 14.93
N THR A 42 -3.78 2.20 15.42
CA THR A 42 -3.73 3.61 15.03
C THR A 42 -2.70 3.85 13.94
N LEU A 43 -3.16 4.33 12.79
CA LEU A 43 -2.32 4.57 11.61
C LEU A 43 -1.80 6.02 11.62
N LYS A 44 -0.55 6.24 12.00
CA LYS A 44 0.01 7.60 12.19
C LYS A 44 0.54 8.20 10.89
N SER A 45 1.37 7.46 10.14
CA SER A 45 1.99 7.96 8.91
C SER A 45 2.06 6.91 7.80
N TRP A 46 2.23 7.39 6.56
CA TRP A 46 2.32 6.58 5.34
C TRP A 46 3.59 6.99 4.61
N MET A 47 4.50 6.05 4.38
CA MET A 47 5.67 6.31 3.55
C MET A 47 5.84 5.19 2.53
N ALA A 48 5.92 5.55 1.24
CA ALA A 48 6.36 4.62 0.21
C ALA A 48 7.88 4.66 0.12
N ILE A 49 8.53 3.55 0.45
CA ILE A 49 9.93 3.33 0.17
C ILE A 49 9.97 2.42 -1.06
N SER A 50 10.35 2.98 -2.20
CA SER A 50 10.74 2.17 -3.35
C SER A 50 12.21 1.84 -3.22
N ARG A 51 12.55 0.56 -3.40
CA ARG A 51 13.95 0.11 -3.28
C ARG A 51 14.83 0.65 -4.42
N ASN A 52 14.24 0.94 -5.59
CA ASN A 52 14.99 1.17 -6.82
C ASN A 52 14.79 2.56 -7.45
N ASN A 53 13.75 3.33 -7.10
CA ASN A 53 13.51 4.73 -7.50
C ASN A 53 12.14 5.21 -6.99
N GLU A 54 12.00 6.48 -6.62
CA GLU A 54 10.71 7.10 -6.25
C GLU A 54 9.78 7.22 -7.48
N GLU A 55 9.15 6.12 -7.87
CA GLU A 55 8.26 6.08 -9.04
C GLU A 55 6.77 6.28 -8.64
N LEU A 56 6.45 5.99 -7.38
CA LEU A 56 5.12 6.09 -6.79
C LEU A 56 5.15 7.03 -5.59
N ALA A 57 4.07 7.81 -5.44
CA ALA A 57 3.80 8.58 -4.23
C ALA A 57 2.52 8.10 -3.58
N VAL A 58 2.54 8.01 -2.24
CA VAL A 58 1.31 7.87 -1.45
C VAL A 58 0.65 9.24 -1.38
N VAL A 59 -0.62 9.28 -1.76
CA VAL A 59 -1.49 10.42 -1.51
C VAL A 59 -2.29 10.06 -0.26
N PRO A 60 -2.05 10.77 0.86
CA PRO A 60 -2.81 10.51 2.09
C PRO A 60 -4.31 10.63 1.78
N ALA A 61 -5.07 9.62 2.18
CA ALA A 61 -6.52 9.64 2.11
C ALA A 61 -7.11 9.37 3.50
N SER A 62 -8.33 8.84 3.59
CA SER A 62 -9.13 8.68 4.81
C SER A 62 -8.50 7.83 5.92
N CYS A 63 -7.32 7.24 5.71
CA CYS A 63 -6.61 6.46 6.71
C CYS A 63 -5.64 7.25 7.60
N ARG A 64 -5.29 8.51 7.27
CA ARG A 64 -4.24 9.22 8.04
C ARG A 64 -4.73 9.55 9.45
N SER A 65 -3.92 9.20 10.46
CA SER A 65 -4.18 9.42 11.89
C SER A 65 -5.48 8.78 12.38
N ARG A 66 -5.91 7.70 11.73
CA ARG A 66 -7.14 6.98 12.06
C ARG A 66 -6.83 5.73 12.87
N THR A 67 -7.61 5.49 13.90
CA THR A 67 -7.66 4.19 14.59
C THR A 67 -8.68 3.29 13.90
N LEU A 68 -8.25 2.10 13.49
CA LEU A 68 -9.12 1.05 12.95
C LEU A 68 -9.43 0.04 14.04
N LYS A 69 -10.71 -0.16 14.36
CA LYS A 69 -11.16 -1.28 15.20
C LYS A 69 -11.07 -2.60 14.43
N PRO A 70 -11.10 -3.76 15.12
CA PRO A 70 -11.23 -5.07 14.47
C PRO A 70 -12.38 -5.09 13.44
N GLY A 71 -12.08 -5.54 12.23
CA GLY A 71 -13.00 -5.59 11.09
C GLY A 71 -13.19 -4.26 10.33
N GLU A 72 -12.69 -3.13 10.86
CA GLU A 72 -12.78 -1.86 10.15
C GLU A 72 -11.75 -1.76 9.03
N SER A 73 -12.15 -1.10 7.94
CA SER A 73 -11.30 -0.79 6.81
C SER A 73 -11.16 0.71 6.59
N CYS A 74 -10.07 1.08 5.93
CA CYS A 74 -9.90 2.39 5.33
C CYS A 74 -9.12 2.24 4.02
N SER A 75 -8.88 3.32 3.30
CA SER A 75 -8.03 3.29 2.11
C SER A 75 -7.10 4.47 2.02
N PHE A 76 -5.94 4.25 1.43
CA PHE A 76 -5.07 5.31 0.92
C PHE A 76 -5.06 5.28 -0.62
N HIS A 77 -4.45 6.28 -1.23
CA HIS A 77 -4.25 6.28 -2.67
C HIS A 77 -2.76 6.25 -3.00
N VAL A 78 -2.41 5.57 -4.08
CA VAL A 78 -1.09 5.65 -4.70
C VAL A 78 -1.23 6.25 -6.09
N LYS A 79 -0.24 7.04 -6.49
CA LYS A 79 -0.16 7.60 -7.83
C LYS A 79 1.26 7.50 -8.36
N LYS A 80 1.37 7.49 -9.69
CA LYS A 80 2.64 7.61 -10.41
C LYS A 80 3.18 9.04 -10.28
N LEU A 81 4.47 9.17 -10.00
CA LEU A 81 5.13 10.47 -10.06
C LEU A 81 5.27 10.94 -11.51
N ARG A 82 5.27 12.26 -11.72
CA ARG A 82 5.29 12.85 -13.07
C ARG A 82 6.57 12.40 -13.79
N ASN A 83 6.44 11.88 -15.01
CA ASN A 83 7.53 11.34 -15.83
C ASN A 83 8.23 10.08 -15.28
N ALA A 84 7.75 9.51 -14.16
CA ALA A 84 8.25 8.22 -13.71
C ALA A 84 7.92 7.16 -14.75
N ARG A 85 8.91 6.36 -15.16
CA ARG A 85 8.65 5.09 -15.85
C ARG A 85 8.65 4.03 -14.78
N LEU A 86 7.50 3.40 -14.54
CA LEU A 86 7.43 2.30 -13.58
C LEU A 86 8.21 1.12 -14.18
N THR A 87 9.40 0.86 -13.65
CA THR A 87 10.31 -0.16 -14.21
C THR A 87 10.07 -1.56 -13.64
N GLY A 88 9.21 -1.68 -12.63
CA GLY A 88 9.04 -2.89 -11.83
C GLY A 88 9.93 -2.83 -10.60
N GLY A 89 9.38 -3.14 -9.43
CA GLY A 89 10.12 -3.00 -8.19
C GLY A 89 9.35 -3.46 -6.95
N LEU A 90 10.10 -3.70 -5.87
CA LEU A 90 9.53 -3.88 -4.55
C LEU A 90 9.14 -2.50 -4.00
N TYR A 91 7.84 -2.29 -3.74
CA TYR A 91 7.34 -1.09 -3.08
C TYR A 91 7.02 -1.44 -1.64
N MET A 92 7.79 -0.90 -0.70
CA MET A 92 7.54 -1.14 0.72
C MET A 92 6.79 0.06 1.26
N TRP A 93 5.62 -0.16 1.86
CA TRP A 93 4.92 0.91 2.56
C TRP A 93 5.13 0.76 4.07
N TYR A 94 5.77 1.76 4.65
CA TYR A 94 5.92 1.83 6.10
C TYR A 94 4.70 2.52 6.70
N PHE A 95 4.12 1.87 7.71
CA PHE A 95 3.04 2.42 8.51
C PHE A 95 3.56 2.64 9.91
N ASP A 96 3.84 3.88 10.26
CA ASP A 96 4.05 4.19 11.66
C ASP A 96 2.71 3.99 12.38
N SER A 97 2.68 3.07 13.35
CA SER A 97 1.49 2.80 14.15
C SER A 97 1.80 2.91 15.64
N ASP A 98 0.78 2.82 16.48
CA ASP A 98 0.94 2.66 17.93
C ASP A 98 1.45 1.26 18.33
N PHE A 99 1.51 0.33 17.38
CA PHE A 99 2.08 -0.99 17.56
C PHE A 99 3.46 -1.07 16.88
N LEU A 100 4.50 -1.32 17.69
CA LEU A 100 5.91 -1.29 17.30
C LEU A 100 6.16 -1.92 15.90
N GLY A 101 6.69 -1.13 14.97
CA GLY A 101 7.36 -1.62 13.76
C GLY A 101 6.51 -2.26 12.67
N SER A 102 5.18 -2.13 12.72
CA SER A 102 4.31 -2.78 11.73
C SER A 102 4.48 -2.19 10.32
N SER A 103 5.16 -2.93 9.45
CA SER A 103 5.43 -2.53 8.06
C SER A 103 4.60 -3.39 7.11
N LEU A 104 3.83 -2.76 6.21
CA LEU A 104 3.08 -3.50 5.19
C LEU A 104 3.81 -3.39 3.86
N TYR A 105 4.34 -4.52 3.45
CA TYR A 105 5.14 -4.64 2.25
C TYR A 105 4.27 -5.07 1.08
N PHE A 106 4.61 -4.58 -0.11
CA PHE A 106 3.89 -4.95 -1.31
C PHE A 106 4.81 -4.92 -2.54
N SER A 107 5.18 -6.10 -3.04
CA SER A 107 5.95 -6.16 -4.27
C SER A 107 5.08 -5.95 -5.50
N ILE A 108 5.54 -5.15 -6.45
CA ILE A 108 5.01 -5.15 -7.80
C ILE A 108 6.13 -5.49 -8.76
N ASP A 109 6.23 -6.77 -9.10
CA ASP A 109 7.12 -7.17 -10.16
C ASP A 109 6.45 -6.90 -11.52
N ARG A 110 7.12 -6.13 -12.38
CA ARG A 110 6.63 -5.78 -13.73
C ARG A 110 6.61 -6.99 -14.66
N PHE A 111 7.38 -8.04 -14.36
CA PHE A 111 7.57 -9.21 -15.23
C PHE A 111 6.97 -10.49 -14.67
N SER A 112 6.51 -10.48 -13.41
CA SER A 112 5.78 -11.60 -12.83
C SER A 112 4.28 -11.27 -12.81
N ASN A 113 3.52 -12.02 -13.60
CA ASN A 113 2.06 -12.05 -13.50
C ASN A 113 1.58 -12.64 -12.16
N ASP A 114 2.47 -12.99 -11.23
CA ASP A 114 2.16 -13.85 -10.08
C ASP A 114 2.31 -13.18 -8.70
N ASN A 115 3.18 -12.19 -8.48
CA ASN A 115 3.54 -11.82 -7.11
C ASN A 115 3.14 -10.41 -6.67
N VAL A 116 1.83 -10.20 -6.50
CA VAL A 116 1.34 -9.25 -5.50
C VAL A 116 1.22 -10.02 -4.18
N VAL A 117 2.30 -10.03 -3.41
CA VAL A 117 2.31 -10.62 -2.07
C VAL A 117 2.29 -9.47 -1.08
N GLY A 118 1.10 -9.16 -0.57
CA GLY A 118 0.92 -8.26 0.56
C GLY A 118 0.91 -9.07 1.85
N SER A 119 2.04 -9.20 2.53
CA SER A 119 2.09 -9.85 3.85
C SER A 119 2.67 -8.87 4.85
N LEU A 120 1.92 -8.63 5.93
CA LEU A 120 2.43 -7.91 7.09
C LEU A 120 3.27 -8.86 7.93
N TYR A 121 4.47 -8.41 8.28
CA TYR A 121 5.27 -9.06 9.30
C TYR A 121 5.40 -8.08 10.46
N ASN A 122 4.93 -8.48 11.63
CA ASN A 122 5.40 -7.88 12.87
C ASN A 122 6.80 -8.46 13.12
N HIS A 123 7.79 -7.58 13.19
CA HIS A 123 9.10 -7.94 13.75
C HIS A 123 9.05 -7.85 15.27
#